data_AF-A0A7Y8SRR4-F1
#
_entry.id   AF-A0A7Y8SRR4-F1
#
_cell.length_a   1.000
_cell.length_b   1.000
_cell.length_c   1.000
_cell.angle_alpha   90.00
_cell.angle_beta   90.00
_cell.angle_gamma   90.00
#
_symmetry.space_group_name_H-M   'P 1'
#
loop_
_entity.id
_entity.type
_entity.pdbx_description
1 polymer ?
#
loop_
_entity_poly.entity_id
_entity_poly.type
_entity_poly.pdbx_seq_one_letter_code
_entity_poly.pdbx_strand_id
1 'polypeptide(L)'
;PPPPPPPPSPPEPPPPPPGVLRPTLFLERNLDNTPFLRVTEHFFDPFNGAAPQRSLENQQLGPAGGVDNAISGNFTWRVRNVDVVGMKHGLYINNTNTLHIYDYTYNRWDGDGSVHGAGIKIGDFQATNGATYMQRVYMDGFRAPDPTFNVSNTDAVGVEPNSGPLYLRDVTGRNFGDSGGIDTKSGPVYIMNATFESGNGIIKLWEGVEIVLVNVIVNAAQGQGQVSFDDDPGNPAAAGFVRYYNTLWCVNADVPSAAHPNCSSSPSPQHVSGEELTPQQALARVTPLTSNPLPGVSNFFQTQIDEIVLEYSTDAGATWQTMSVPNTGGPGTPPVGDLRYRIPLNLNSANYVFRARYRANGGFVGETSLVINEQGQVVP
;
A
#
# COMPACT_ATOMS: atom_id res chain seq x y z
N PRO A 1 -8.82 34.09 10.69
CA PRO A 1 -9.22 32.99 11.59
C PRO A 1 -8.67 31.66 11.08
N PRO A 2 -8.04 30.83 11.93
CA PRO A 2 -7.73 29.47 11.55
C PRO A 2 -9.04 28.71 11.23
N PRO A 3 -9.00 27.73 10.30
CA PRO A 3 -10.15 26.89 10.04
C PRO A 3 -10.56 26.13 11.31
N PRO A 4 -11.85 25.85 11.50
CA PRO A 4 -12.32 25.06 12.62
C PRO A 4 -11.68 23.66 12.59
N PRO A 5 -11.37 23.07 13.77
CA PRO A 5 -10.86 21.72 13.83
C PRO A 5 -11.86 20.74 13.19
N PRO A 6 -11.37 19.70 12.49
CA PRO A 6 -12.23 18.69 11.92
C PRO A 6 -13.07 18.01 13.02
N PRO A 7 -14.31 17.58 12.70
CA PRO A 7 -15.13 16.84 13.65
C PRO A 7 -14.41 15.55 14.07
N PRO A 8 -14.59 15.11 15.33
CA PRO A 8 -14.01 13.86 15.81
C PRO A 8 -14.51 12.71 14.95
N SER A 9 -13.60 11.78 14.63
CA SER A 9 -13.92 10.57 13.88
C SER A 9 -15.05 9.80 14.59
N PRO A 10 -16.02 9.22 13.86
CA PRO A 10 -17.04 8.40 14.47
C PRO A 10 -16.41 7.26 15.28
N PRO A 11 -17.01 6.86 16.41
CA PRO A 11 -16.56 5.69 17.15
C PRO A 11 -16.61 4.46 16.24
N GLU A 12 -15.56 3.66 16.31
CA GLU A 12 -15.40 2.48 15.47
C GLU A 12 -16.57 1.50 15.73
N PRO A 13 -17.23 0.97 14.68
CA PRO A 13 -18.21 -0.08 14.87
C PRO A 13 -17.51 -1.30 15.51
N PRO A 14 -18.19 -2.03 16.42
CA PRO A 14 -17.61 -3.22 17.04
C PRO A 14 -17.20 -4.23 15.95
N PRO A 15 -16.11 -4.99 16.16
CA PRO A 15 -15.68 -5.99 15.20
C PRO A 15 -16.83 -6.96 14.94
N PRO A 16 -17.10 -7.30 13.66
CA PRO A 16 -18.21 -8.18 13.33
C PRO A 16 -18.02 -9.57 13.97
N PRO A 17 -19.12 -10.31 14.20
CA PRO A 17 -19.05 -11.68 14.64
C PRO A 17 -18.15 -12.52 13.71
N PRO A 18 -17.39 -13.49 14.23
CA PRO A 18 -16.55 -14.36 13.41
C PRO A 18 -17.35 -15.02 12.28
N GLY A 19 -16.85 -14.96 11.03
CA GLY A 19 -17.38 -15.72 9.90
C GLY A 19 -18.35 -15.00 8.97
N VAL A 20 -18.74 -13.75 9.23
CA VAL A 20 -19.47 -12.91 8.26
C VAL A 20 -18.56 -11.79 7.79
N LEU A 21 -18.03 -11.90 6.57
CA LEU A 21 -17.33 -10.79 5.93
C LEU A 21 -18.31 -9.62 5.75
N ARG A 22 -17.91 -8.44 6.24
CA ARG A 22 -18.62 -7.19 6.00
C ARG A 22 -17.63 -6.19 5.45
N PRO A 23 -17.28 -6.31 4.16
CA PRO A 23 -16.40 -5.33 3.60
C PRO A 23 -17.10 -3.96 3.64
N THR A 24 -16.32 -2.92 3.79
CA THR A 24 -16.82 -1.54 3.84
C THR A 24 -16.39 -0.81 2.59
N LEU A 25 -17.21 0.17 2.20
CA LEU A 25 -16.98 1.03 1.05
C LEU A 25 -16.84 2.48 1.54
N PHE A 26 -15.76 3.13 1.15
CA PHE A 26 -15.49 4.52 1.51
C PHE A 26 -15.24 5.34 0.25
N LEU A 27 -15.60 6.62 0.33
CA LEU A 27 -15.09 7.62 -0.59
C LEU A 27 -13.76 8.13 -0.05
N GLU A 28 -12.69 7.92 -0.81
CA GLU A 28 -11.41 8.56 -0.58
C GLU A 28 -11.16 9.60 -1.68
N ARG A 29 -10.34 10.60 -1.38
CA ARG A 29 -9.90 11.59 -2.37
C ARG A 29 -8.39 11.72 -2.30
N ASN A 30 -7.76 11.70 -3.46
CA ASN A 30 -6.38 12.15 -3.58
C ASN A 30 -6.33 13.68 -3.40
N LEU A 31 -5.12 14.24 -3.32
CA LEU A 31 -4.91 15.67 -3.06
C LEU A 31 -5.21 16.57 -4.26
N ASP A 32 -5.17 16.02 -5.46
CA ASP A 32 -5.74 16.62 -6.67
C ASP A 32 -7.28 16.58 -6.66
N ASN A 33 -7.88 16.15 -5.54
CA ASN A 33 -9.31 15.97 -5.31
C ASN A 33 -9.93 14.85 -6.16
N THR A 34 -9.11 14.04 -6.85
CA THR A 34 -9.60 12.90 -7.63
C THR A 34 -10.27 11.88 -6.69
N PRO A 35 -11.55 11.51 -6.93
CA PRO A 35 -12.28 10.61 -6.06
C PRO A 35 -12.01 9.13 -6.37
N PHE A 36 -11.96 8.33 -5.31
CA PHE A 36 -11.79 6.88 -5.34
C PHE A 36 -12.82 6.22 -4.44
N LEU A 37 -13.31 5.05 -4.84
CA LEU A 37 -13.96 4.12 -3.94
C LEU A 37 -12.92 3.18 -3.36
N ARG A 38 -12.76 3.18 -2.03
CA ARG A 38 -11.98 2.19 -1.31
C ARG A 38 -12.90 1.06 -0.86
N VAL A 39 -12.52 -0.17 -1.18
CA VAL A 39 -13.10 -1.38 -0.59
C VAL A 39 -12.15 -1.91 0.47
N THR A 40 -12.66 -2.25 1.65
CA THR A 40 -11.83 -2.91 2.69
C THR A 40 -12.52 -4.17 3.18
N GLU A 41 -11.82 -5.30 3.21
CA GLU A 41 -12.41 -6.62 3.46
C GLU A 41 -12.43 -7.02 4.93
N HIS A 42 -11.30 -6.86 5.61
CA HIS A 42 -11.06 -7.40 6.93
C HIS A 42 -10.04 -6.54 7.66
N PHE A 43 -10.36 -6.16 8.89
CA PHE A 43 -9.40 -5.54 9.80
C PHE A 43 -8.67 -6.63 10.59
N PHE A 44 -7.34 -6.59 10.59
CA PHE A 44 -6.54 -7.50 11.40
C PHE A 44 -6.01 -6.78 12.64
N ASP A 45 -6.15 -7.39 13.82
CA ASP A 45 -5.53 -6.89 15.06
C ASP A 45 -4.44 -7.86 15.54
N PRO A 46 -3.14 -7.54 15.37
CA PRO A 46 -2.05 -8.41 15.82
C PRO A 46 -2.00 -8.58 17.34
N PHE A 47 -2.71 -7.74 18.09
CA PHE A 47 -2.76 -7.81 19.54
C PHE A 47 -3.83 -8.76 20.06
N ASN A 48 -4.65 -9.36 19.17
CA ASN A 48 -5.73 -10.28 19.53
C ASN A 48 -6.66 -9.71 20.63
N GLY A 49 -6.98 -8.41 20.55
CA GLY A 49 -7.80 -7.72 21.54
C GLY A 49 -7.06 -7.26 22.81
N ALA A 50 -5.77 -7.57 22.97
CA ALA A 50 -4.94 -6.93 23.99
C ALA A 50 -4.67 -5.46 23.63
N ALA A 51 -4.51 -4.62 24.66
CA ALA A 51 -4.12 -3.23 24.44
C ALA A 51 -2.65 -3.14 23.98
N PRO A 52 -2.31 -2.24 23.04
CA PRO A 52 -0.92 -1.93 22.76
C PRO A 52 -0.28 -1.25 23.99
N GLN A 53 1.03 -1.38 24.16
CA GLN A 53 1.74 -0.71 25.25
C GLN A 53 1.84 0.81 25.03
N ARG A 54 1.85 1.24 23.77
CA ARG A 54 1.91 2.64 23.35
C ARG A 54 1.07 2.85 22.10
N SER A 55 0.56 4.06 21.91
CA SER A 55 -0.17 4.40 20.69
C SER A 55 0.06 5.82 20.21
N LEU A 56 -0.06 6.01 18.89
CA LEU A 56 -0.14 7.29 18.19
C LEU A 56 -1.42 7.26 17.36
N GLU A 57 -2.46 7.98 17.77
CA GLU A 57 -3.79 7.82 17.16
C GLU A 57 -4.53 9.14 16.96
N ASN A 58 -5.28 9.24 15.85
CA ASN A 58 -6.22 10.33 15.55
C ASN A 58 -5.55 11.70 15.51
N GLN A 59 -4.44 11.81 14.78
CA GLN A 59 -3.66 13.04 14.71
C GLN A 59 -3.41 13.47 13.28
N GLN A 60 -3.41 14.78 13.07
CA GLN A 60 -2.81 15.40 11.90
C GLN A 60 -1.46 16.00 12.30
N LEU A 61 -0.39 15.62 11.61
CA LEU A 61 0.98 16.04 11.90
C LEU A 61 1.56 16.81 10.70
N GLY A 62 2.39 17.81 11.01
CA GLY A 62 2.98 18.72 10.02
C GLY A 62 2.00 19.80 9.50
N PRO A 63 2.44 20.67 8.57
CA PRO A 63 3.75 20.69 7.93
C PRO A 63 4.88 21.06 8.88
N ALA A 64 5.97 20.29 8.82
CA ALA A 64 7.17 20.49 9.63
C ALA A 64 8.38 19.89 8.88
N GLY A 65 8.85 20.62 7.85
CA GLY A 65 9.97 20.17 7.03
C GLY A 65 11.22 19.85 7.86
N GLY A 66 11.95 18.82 7.46
CA GLY A 66 13.17 18.38 8.15
C GLY A 66 12.92 17.60 9.45
N VAL A 67 11.68 17.55 9.94
CA VAL A 67 11.32 16.89 11.19
C VAL A 67 10.89 15.45 10.96
N ASP A 68 11.27 14.59 11.90
CA ASP A 68 10.89 13.18 11.94
C ASP A 68 9.74 12.98 12.93
N ASN A 69 8.65 12.34 12.50
CA ASN A 69 7.62 11.87 13.43
C ASN A 69 8.05 10.51 13.98
N ALA A 70 8.73 10.51 15.13
CA ALA A 70 9.40 9.33 15.65
C ALA A 70 8.58 8.57 16.71
N ILE A 71 8.54 7.24 16.59
CA ILE A 71 8.13 6.34 17.67
C ILE A 71 9.30 5.43 18.05
N SER A 72 9.46 5.20 19.35
CA SER A 72 10.57 4.38 19.85
C SER A 72 10.34 3.81 21.24
N GLY A 73 11.29 2.98 21.66
CA GLY A 73 11.27 2.29 22.93
C GLY A 73 10.60 0.95 22.78
N ASN A 74 11.25 -0.07 23.36
CA ASN A 74 11.01 -1.50 23.23
C ASN A 74 9.61 -1.93 23.72
N PHE A 75 8.58 -1.43 23.05
CA PHE A 75 7.16 -1.52 23.35
C PHE A 75 6.43 -2.06 22.13
N THR A 76 5.28 -2.69 22.34
CA THR A 76 4.29 -2.88 21.29
C THR A 76 3.57 -1.56 21.01
N TRP A 77 3.44 -1.21 19.74
CA TRP A 77 2.92 0.08 19.29
C TRP A 77 1.72 -0.09 18.37
N ARG A 78 0.74 0.78 18.55
CA ARG A 78 -0.34 0.99 17.57
C ARG A 78 -0.25 2.40 16.99
N VAL A 79 -0.24 2.50 15.67
CA VAL A 79 -0.36 3.76 14.94
C VAL A 79 -1.64 3.71 14.12
N ARG A 80 -2.55 4.67 14.33
CA ARG A 80 -3.88 4.61 13.74
C ARG A 80 -4.44 5.97 13.36
N ASN A 81 -5.04 6.09 12.17
CA ASN A 81 -5.79 7.30 11.79
C ASN A 81 -4.91 8.53 11.95
N VAL A 82 -3.72 8.47 11.34
CA VAL A 82 -2.72 9.53 11.42
C VAL A 82 -2.48 10.04 10.01
N ASP A 83 -2.67 11.34 9.84
CA ASP A 83 -2.41 12.05 8.59
C ASP A 83 -1.17 12.91 8.77
N VAL A 84 -0.09 12.60 8.05
CA VAL A 84 1.17 13.32 8.12
C VAL A 84 1.40 14.08 6.82
N VAL A 85 1.72 15.37 6.93
CA VAL A 85 1.93 16.25 5.77
C VAL A 85 3.28 16.95 5.86
N GLY A 86 4.09 16.94 4.80
CA GLY A 86 5.23 17.85 4.68
C GLY A 86 6.26 17.70 5.81
N MET A 87 6.69 16.47 6.06
CA MET A 87 7.74 16.12 7.04
C MET A 87 8.87 15.37 6.33
N LYS A 88 10.02 15.19 7.01
CA LYS A 88 11.16 14.44 6.44
C LYS A 88 10.90 12.95 6.46
N HIS A 89 10.45 12.44 7.61
CA HIS A 89 9.94 11.09 7.75
C HIS A 89 8.51 11.14 8.25
N GLY A 90 7.59 10.54 7.50
CA GLY A 90 6.20 10.43 7.92
C GLY A 90 6.06 9.66 9.22
N LEU A 91 6.74 8.52 9.33
CA LEU A 91 6.91 7.77 10.57
C LEU A 91 8.32 7.21 10.64
N TYR A 92 9.02 7.51 11.73
CA TYR A 92 10.39 7.09 11.96
C TYR A 92 10.44 6.15 13.17
N ILE A 93 10.71 4.87 12.93
CA ILE A 93 10.45 3.78 13.89
C ILE A 93 11.78 3.17 14.34
N ASN A 94 12.06 3.19 15.64
CA ASN A 94 13.27 2.59 16.20
C ASN A 94 13.00 1.75 17.45
N ASN A 95 13.66 0.60 17.56
CA ASN A 95 13.66 -0.23 18.77
C ASN A 95 12.24 -0.49 19.30
N THR A 96 11.35 -0.97 18.44
CA THR A 96 9.99 -1.37 18.83
C THR A 96 9.85 -2.90 18.81
N ASN A 97 8.81 -3.41 19.48
CA ASN A 97 8.39 -4.82 19.38
C ASN A 97 7.36 -4.97 18.25
N THR A 98 6.25 -5.66 18.49
CA THR A 98 5.15 -5.76 17.52
C THR A 98 4.55 -4.39 17.26
N LEU A 99 4.50 -4.00 15.99
CA LEU A 99 3.95 -2.73 15.53
C LEU A 99 2.75 -2.99 14.63
N HIS A 100 1.67 -2.23 14.85
CA HIS A 100 0.51 -2.22 13.97
C HIS A 100 0.26 -0.80 13.48
N ILE A 101 0.38 -0.56 12.19
CA ILE A 101 0.09 0.70 11.52
C ILE A 101 -1.13 0.50 10.66
N TYR A 102 -2.18 1.29 10.86
CA TYR A 102 -3.35 1.22 9.99
C TYR A 102 -4.09 2.55 9.85
N ASP A 103 -4.78 2.74 8.73
CA ASP A 103 -5.42 4.02 8.39
C ASP A 103 -4.42 5.18 8.51
N TYR A 104 -3.30 5.06 7.79
CA TYR A 104 -2.20 6.01 7.87
C TYR A 104 -1.99 6.67 6.51
N THR A 105 -1.94 8.00 6.51
CA THR A 105 -1.68 8.80 5.31
C THR A 105 -0.38 9.56 5.50
N TYR A 106 0.54 9.44 4.54
CA TYR A 106 1.66 10.35 4.41
C TYR A 106 1.57 11.09 3.08
N ASN A 107 1.65 12.40 3.16
CA ASN A 107 1.47 13.30 2.05
C ASN A 107 2.62 14.29 1.99
N ARG A 108 3.32 14.26 0.87
CA ARG A 108 4.38 15.18 0.48
C ARG A 108 5.58 15.10 1.42
N TRP A 109 6.71 14.69 0.85
CA TRP A 109 7.98 14.77 1.54
C TRP A 109 8.52 16.21 1.57
N ASP A 110 9.02 16.60 2.73
CA ASP A 110 9.72 17.86 2.96
C ASP A 110 10.95 17.65 3.87
N GLY A 111 12.12 17.51 3.25
CA GLY A 111 13.38 17.27 3.95
C GLY A 111 14.07 18.51 4.52
N ASP A 112 13.56 19.73 4.30
CA ASP A 112 14.18 21.01 4.71
C ASP A 112 15.70 21.08 4.40
N GLY A 113 16.04 20.85 3.13
CA GLY A 113 17.44 20.82 2.66
C GLY A 113 18.14 19.46 2.77
N SER A 114 17.56 18.50 3.50
CA SER A 114 17.93 17.08 3.35
C SER A 114 17.37 16.53 2.04
N VAL A 115 18.10 15.62 1.40
CA VAL A 115 17.60 14.80 0.29
C VAL A 115 17.02 13.47 0.78
N HIS A 116 17.26 13.12 2.04
CA HIS A 116 16.87 11.84 2.63
C HIS A 116 15.53 11.95 3.37
N GLY A 117 14.77 10.87 3.35
CA GLY A 117 13.49 10.79 4.04
C GLY A 117 12.71 9.53 3.68
N ALA A 118 11.55 9.36 4.26
CA ALA A 118 10.65 8.28 3.88
C ALA A 118 9.20 8.56 4.25
N GLY A 119 8.25 7.87 3.62
CA GLY A 119 6.91 7.76 4.16
C GLY A 119 6.94 7.07 5.52
N ILE A 120 7.57 5.89 5.57
CA ILE A 120 7.81 5.12 6.79
C ILE A 120 9.26 4.59 6.75
N LYS A 121 10.04 4.86 7.81
CA LYS A 121 11.41 4.34 7.97
C LYS A 121 11.50 3.47 9.22
N ILE A 122 11.98 2.25 9.09
CA ILE A 122 12.04 1.24 10.16
C ILE A 122 13.49 0.86 10.44
N GLY A 123 13.93 1.04 11.69
CA GLY A 123 15.15 0.42 12.21
C GLY A 123 16.45 1.19 11.97
N ASP A 124 16.39 2.44 11.54
CA ASP A 124 17.55 3.21 11.04
C ASP A 124 18.65 3.48 12.08
N PHE A 125 18.28 3.82 13.32
CA PHE A 125 19.27 3.85 14.42
C PHE A 125 19.34 2.54 15.20
N GLN A 126 18.18 1.93 15.44
CA GLN A 126 18.06 0.69 16.21
C GLN A 126 16.97 -0.17 15.62
N ALA A 127 17.32 -1.42 15.32
CA ALA A 127 16.42 -2.41 14.75
C ALA A 127 15.10 -2.52 15.54
N THR A 128 14.01 -2.68 14.79
CA THR A 128 12.70 -3.03 15.36
C THR A 128 12.61 -4.55 15.43
N ASN A 129 12.55 -5.13 16.62
CA ASN A 129 12.75 -6.58 16.83
C ASN A 129 11.48 -7.42 16.59
N GLY A 130 10.30 -6.81 16.67
CA GLY A 130 9.03 -7.50 16.44
C GLY A 130 8.51 -7.41 15.02
N ALA A 131 7.45 -8.16 14.74
CA ALA A 131 6.73 -8.09 13.47
C ALA A 131 6.05 -6.72 13.30
N THR A 132 6.15 -6.16 12.09
CA THR A 132 5.43 -4.93 11.72
C THR A 132 4.30 -5.26 10.75
N TYR A 133 3.08 -4.89 11.12
CA TYR A 133 1.87 -5.03 10.30
C TYR A 133 1.41 -3.66 9.81
N MET A 134 1.21 -3.52 8.51
CA MET A 134 0.76 -2.29 7.85
C MET A 134 -0.49 -2.55 7.01
N GLN A 135 -1.60 -1.93 7.37
CA GLN A 135 -2.88 -2.11 6.67
C GLN A 135 -3.54 -0.78 6.31
N ARG A 136 -4.01 -0.59 5.07
CA ARG A 136 -4.67 0.66 4.64
C ARG A 136 -3.76 1.88 4.84
N VAL A 137 -2.57 1.79 4.26
CA VAL A 137 -1.54 2.82 4.33
C VAL A 137 -1.44 3.49 2.96
N TYR A 138 -1.48 4.82 2.92
CA TYR A 138 -1.29 5.59 1.70
C TYR A 138 -0.13 6.55 1.86
N MET A 139 0.83 6.50 0.94
CA MET A 139 2.02 7.34 0.97
C MET A 139 2.26 7.94 -0.41
N ASP A 140 2.37 9.26 -0.45
CA ASP A 140 2.71 10.00 -1.67
C ASP A 140 3.81 11.02 -1.36
N GLY A 141 5.01 10.80 -1.89
CA GLY A 141 6.15 11.67 -1.65
C GLY A 141 6.09 12.99 -2.42
N PHE A 142 5.24 13.11 -3.45
CA PHE A 142 5.15 14.27 -4.36
C PHE A 142 6.49 14.62 -5.04
N ARG A 143 7.39 13.63 -5.18
CA ARG A 143 8.67 13.79 -5.87
C ARG A 143 8.73 12.87 -7.07
N ALA A 144 9.06 13.45 -8.22
CA ALA A 144 9.44 12.63 -9.36
C ALA A 144 10.73 11.87 -9.01
N PRO A 145 10.91 10.64 -9.54
CA PRO A 145 12.17 9.92 -9.40
C PRO A 145 13.33 10.77 -9.94
N ASP A 146 14.40 10.86 -9.15
CA ASP A 146 15.64 11.56 -9.54
C ASP A 146 16.76 10.51 -9.61
N PRO A 147 17.19 10.09 -10.81
CA PRO A 147 18.21 9.05 -10.96
C PRO A 147 19.59 9.46 -10.42
N THR A 148 19.79 10.73 -10.07
CA THR A 148 21.03 11.21 -9.46
C THR A 148 21.01 11.15 -7.93
N PHE A 149 19.82 10.95 -7.33
CA PHE A 149 19.59 10.93 -5.87
C PHE A 149 20.04 12.22 -5.15
N ASN A 150 20.32 13.31 -5.89
CA ASN A 150 20.81 14.58 -5.34
C ASN A 150 19.69 15.54 -4.96
N VAL A 151 18.46 15.28 -5.43
CA VAL A 151 17.27 16.08 -5.11
C VAL A 151 16.34 15.33 -4.16
N SER A 152 16.21 14.02 -4.35
CA SER A 152 15.35 13.16 -3.55
C SER A 152 15.93 11.75 -3.51
N ASN A 153 16.32 11.31 -2.33
CA ASN A 153 16.72 9.96 -2.01
C ASN A 153 15.82 9.47 -0.87
N THR A 154 14.59 9.13 -1.23
CA THR A 154 13.51 8.88 -0.28
C THR A 154 12.80 7.59 -0.61
N ASP A 155 12.32 6.90 0.43
CA ASP A 155 11.60 5.64 0.30
C ASP A 155 10.12 5.81 0.63
N ALA A 156 9.22 5.09 -0.04
CA ALA A 156 7.87 4.91 0.48
C ALA A 156 7.93 4.17 1.82
N VAL A 157 8.56 2.99 1.82
CA VAL A 157 8.91 2.22 3.02
C VAL A 157 10.39 1.87 2.98
N GLY A 158 11.17 2.39 3.92
CA GLY A 158 12.57 2.02 4.12
C GLY A 158 12.73 1.11 5.34
N VAL A 159 13.44 0.00 5.21
CA VAL A 159 13.68 -0.96 6.30
C VAL A 159 15.16 -1.26 6.43
N GLU A 160 15.68 -1.00 7.62
CA GLU A 160 17.10 -1.07 7.93
C GLU A 160 17.46 -2.43 8.58
N PRO A 161 18.75 -2.80 8.62
CA PRO A 161 19.18 -4.16 8.95
C PRO A 161 18.70 -4.67 10.31
N ASN A 162 18.55 -5.99 10.42
CA ASN A 162 18.16 -6.72 11.63
C ASN A 162 16.75 -6.41 12.15
N SER A 163 15.90 -5.74 11.37
CA SER A 163 14.51 -5.53 11.72
C SER A 163 13.67 -6.81 11.50
N GLY A 164 12.61 -6.97 12.28
CA GLY A 164 11.70 -8.10 12.23
C GLY A 164 10.90 -8.18 10.92
N PRO A 165 10.10 -9.26 10.77
CA PRO A 165 9.34 -9.50 9.55
C PRO A 165 8.30 -8.42 9.31
N LEU A 166 8.04 -8.17 8.03
CA LEU A 166 7.16 -7.10 7.57
C LEU A 166 5.94 -7.65 6.83
N TYR A 167 4.74 -7.19 7.19
CA TYR A 167 3.47 -7.62 6.63
C TYR A 167 2.68 -6.41 6.13
N LEU A 168 2.50 -6.28 4.82
CA LEU A 168 1.79 -5.16 4.18
C LEU A 168 0.52 -5.64 3.49
N ARG A 169 -0.59 -4.95 3.72
CA ARG A 169 -1.86 -5.18 3.02
C ARG A 169 -2.57 -3.88 2.69
N ASP A 170 -3.13 -3.76 1.50
CA ASP A 170 -3.91 -2.57 1.10
C ASP A 170 -3.06 -1.28 1.18
N VAL A 171 -1.81 -1.35 0.70
CA VAL A 171 -0.81 -0.27 0.80
C VAL A 171 -0.61 0.40 -0.55
N THR A 172 -0.54 1.73 -0.55
CA THR A 172 -0.13 2.53 -1.71
C THR A 172 1.14 3.29 -1.38
N GLY A 173 2.14 3.21 -2.25
CA GLY A 173 3.34 4.06 -2.20
C GLY A 173 3.58 4.68 -3.57
N ARG A 174 3.82 6.00 -3.63
CA ARG A 174 4.15 6.64 -4.89
C ARG A 174 4.96 7.93 -4.80
N ASN A 175 5.64 8.27 -5.89
CA ASN A 175 6.36 9.52 -6.08
C ASN A 175 7.44 9.74 -5.01
N PHE A 176 8.31 8.73 -4.88
CA PHE A 176 9.47 8.77 -4.00
C PHE A 176 10.75 8.71 -4.83
N GLY A 177 11.79 9.43 -4.40
CA GLY A 177 13.02 9.62 -5.15
C GLY A 177 13.86 8.34 -5.35
N ASP A 178 13.97 7.49 -4.32
CA ASP A 178 14.72 6.23 -4.40
C ASP A 178 13.75 5.07 -4.64
N SER A 179 13.06 4.61 -3.59
CA SER A 179 12.08 3.54 -3.72
C SER A 179 10.63 4.01 -3.67
N GLY A 180 9.92 3.78 -4.78
CA GLY A 180 8.47 4.04 -4.91
C GLY A 180 7.59 3.10 -4.08
N GLY A 181 8.15 1.98 -3.57
CA GLY A 181 7.40 0.97 -2.83
C GLY A 181 8.10 0.53 -1.54
N ILE A 182 9.19 -0.24 -1.68
CA ILE A 182 9.97 -0.70 -0.54
C ILE A 182 11.47 -0.70 -0.85
N ASP A 183 12.30 -0.24 0.08
CA ASP A 183 13.74 -0.51 0.16
C ASP A 183 14.00 -1.25 1.47
N THR A 184 14.49 -2.49 1.40
CA THR A 184 14.66 -3.30 2.59
C THR A 184 15.99 -4.05 2.69
N LYS A 185 16.61 -3.90 3.85
CA LYS A 185 17.80 -4.62 4.33
C LYS A 185 17.47 -5.73 5.32
N SER A 186 16.18 -6.03 5.49
CA SER A 186 15.68 -7.04 6.42
C SER A 186 14.56 -7.86 5.80
N GLY A 187 14.48 -9.13 6.17
CA GLY A 187 13.44 -10.04 5.70
C GLY A 187 13.03 -11.05 6.77
N PRO A 188 11.91 -11.75 6.56
CA PRO A 188 11.10 -11.74 5.34
C PRO A 188 10.11 -10.56 5.24
N VAL A 189 9.73 -10.21 4.01
CA VAL A 189 8.68 -9.22 3.71
C VAL A 189 7.55 -9.88 2.92
N TYR A 190 6.31 -9.65 3.35
CA TYR A 190 5.11 -10.16 2.71
C TYR A 190 4.16 -9.01 2.36
N ILE A 191 3.74 -8.93 1.10
CA ILE A 191 2.92 -7.83 0.58
C ILE A 191 1.72 -8.39 -0.18
N MET A 192 0.52 -7.94 0.17
CA MET A 192 -0.72 -8.29 -0.50
C MET A 192 -1.55 -7.05 -0.88
N ASN A 193 -2.19 -7.04 -2.05
CA ASN A 193 -3.10 -5.96 -2.47
C ASN A 193 -2.44 -4.57 -2.36
N ALA A 194 -1.28 -4.38 -2.99
CA ALA A 194 -0.54 -3.13 -2.92
C ALA A 194 -0.32 -2.51 -4.29
N THR A 195 -0.27 -1.18 -4.36
CA THR A 195 0.07 -0.43 -5.58
C THR A 195 1.26 0.46 -5.31
N PHE A 196 2.35 0.22 -6.03
CA PHE A 196 3.56 1.01 -5.94
C PHE A 196 3.87 1.66 -7.28
N GLU A 197 4.08 2.98 -7.26
CA GLU A 197 4.24 3.78 -8.48
C GLU A 197 5.42 4.76 -8.34
N SER A 198 6.07 5.11 -9.46
CA SER A 198 7.02 6.24 -9.52
C SER A 198 8.13 6.22 -8.45
N GLY A 199 9.22 5.53 -8.77
CA GLY A 199 10.51 5.54 -8.05
C GLY A 199 11.66 5.14 -8.99
N ASN A 200 12.91 5.24 -8.54
CA ASN A 200 14.08 4.73 -9.28
C ASN A 200 14.17 3.20 -9.22
N GLY A 201 13.76 2.60 -8.09
CA GLY A 201 13.57 1.17 -7.91
C GLY A 201 12.32 0.91 -7.08
N ILE A 202 11.25 0.36 -7.66
CA ILE A 202 9.99 0.21 -6.90
C ILE A 202 10.11 -0.80 -5.76
N ILE A 203 10.70 -1.96 -6.04
CA ILE A 203 11.00 -3.00 -5.08
C ILE A 203 12.52 -3.14 -4.99
N LYS A 204 13.09 -2.70 -3.89
CA LYS A 204 14.53 -2.71 -3.66
C LYS A 204 14.86 -3.57 -2.46
N LEU A 205 15.83 -4.45 -2.63
CA LEU A 205 16.19 -5.43 -1.62
C LEU A 205 17.69 -5.68 -1.61
N TRP A 206 18.21 -5.87 -0.40
CA TRP A 206 19.62 -6.11 -0.15
C TRP A 206 19.87 -7.60 0.11
N GLU A 207 21.12 -7.93 0.40
CA GLU A 207 21.58 -9.27 0.73
C GLU A 207 20.68 -10.03 1.72
N GLY A 208 20.35 -11.26 1.36
CA GLY A 208 19.65 -12.23 2.20
C GLY A 208 18.17 -11.96 2.39
N VAL A 209 17.61 -10.94 1.71
CA VAL A 209 16.21 -10.56 1.85
C VAL A 209 15.33 -11.35 0.88
N GLU A 210 14.20 -11.87 1.39
CA GLU A 210 13.12 -12.41 0.57
C GLU A 210 11.87 -11.52 0.68
N ILE A 211 11.31 -11.16 -0.49
CA ILE A 211 10.03 -10.45 -0.60
C ILE A 211 9.02 -11.33 -1.35
N VAL A 212 7.82 -11.48 -0.80
CA VAL A 212 6.69 -12.14 -1.45
C VAL A 212 5.60 -11.14 -1.79
N LEU A 213 5.28 -11.00 -3.08
CA LEU A 213 4.27 -10.10 -3.61
C LEU A 213 3.02 -10.88 -4.05
N VAL A 214 1.84 -10.47 -3.62
CA VAL A 214 0.56 -11.09 -4.00
C VAL A 214 -0.44 -10.02 -4.37
N ASN A 215 -1.06 -10.10 -5.55
CA ASN A 215 -2.04 -9.11 -5.98
C ASN A 215 -1.47 -7.68 -5.97
N VAL A 216 -0.24 -7.50 -6.48
CA VAL A 216 0.46 -6.21 -6.42
C VAL A 216 0.52 -5.55 -7.81
N ILE A 217 0.43 -4.24 -7.86
CA ILE A 217 0.79 -3.44 -9.04
C ILE A 217 2.16 -2.79 -8.78
N VAL A 218 3.11 -3.02 -9.68
CA VAL A 218 4.42 -2.37 -9.69
C VAL A 218 4.54 -1.54 -10.96
N ASN A 219 4.42 -0.22 -10.84
CA ASN A 219 4.44 0.73 -11.95
C ASN A 219 5.67 1.65 -11.87
N ALA A 220 6.78 1.21 -12.48
CA ALA A 220 8.00 2.00 -12.50
C ALA A 220 7.85 3.23 -13.40
N ALA A 221 8.58 4.31 -13.12
CA ALA A 221 8.69 5.42 -14.06
C ALA A 221 9.48 4.99 -15.31
N GLN A 222 9.34 5.75 -16.40
CA GLN A 222 10.05 5.43 -17.65
C GLN A 222 11.57 5.40 -17.43
N GLY A 223 12.20 4.28 -17.83
CA GLY A 223 13.64 4.09 -17.69
C GLY A 223 14.12 3.69 -16.29
N GLN A 224 13.20 3.46 -15.35
CA GLN A 224 13.52 3.07 -13.97
C GLN A 224 13.24 1.58 -13.71
N GLY A 225 13.86 1.05 -12.65
CA GLY A 225 13.74 -0.35 -12.25
C GLY A 225 12.41 -0.65 -11.55
N GLN A 226 11.80 -1.79 -11.90
CA GLN A 226 10.68 -2.35 -11.13
C GLN A 226 11.19 -3.13 -9.93
N VAL A 227 12.31 -3.83 -10.10
CA VAL A 227 13.01 -4.56 -9.04
C VAL A 227 14.50 -4.23 -9.11
N SER A 228 15.12 -3.95 -7.97
CA SER A 228 16.55 -3.65 -7.86
C SER A 228 17.18 -4.46 -6.73
N PHE A 229 18.27 -5.16 -7.04
CA PHE A 229 19.02 -5.97 -6.08
C PHE A 229 20.34 -5.29 -5.74
N ASP A 230 20.48 -4.90 -4.47
CA ASP A 230 21.71 -4.31 -3.93
C ASP A 230 22.42 -5.37 -3.09
N ASP A 231 22.93 -6.40 -3.75
CA ASP A 231 23.66 -7.49 -3.11
C ASP A 231 25.00 -7.82 -3.77
N ASP A 232 25.96 -8.28 -2.95
CA ASP A 232 27.27 -8.76 -3.41
C ASP A 232 27.12 -10.10 -4.18
N PRO A 233 27.37 -10.12 -5.50
CA PRO A 233 27.29 -11.34 -6.31
C PRO A 233 28.36 -12.37 -5.93
N GLY A 234 29.41 -11.96 -5.20
CA GLY A 234 30.44 -12.82 -4.63
C GLY A 234 29.94 -13.71 -3.49
N ASN A 235 28.77 -13.43 -2.92
CA ASN A 235 28.17 -14.21 -1.84
C ASN A 235 26.79 -14.80 -2.23
N PRO A 236 26.75 -15.88 -3.05
CA PRO A 236 25.49 -16.48 -3.50
C PRO A 236 24.63 -17.05 -2.37
N ALA A 237 25.20 -17.29 -1.18
CA ALA A 237 24.46 -17.72 0.01
C ALA A 237 23.62 -16.59 0.63
N ALA A 238 23.91 -15.33 0.28
CA ALA A 238 23.18 -14.14 0.71
C ALA A 238 22.42 -13.48 -0.45
N ALA A 239 22.05 -14.22 -1.49
CA ALA A 239 21.27 -13.66 -2.59
C ALA A 239 19.86 -13.24 -2.13
N GLY A 240 19.42 -12.06 -2.56
CA GLY A 240 18.03 -11.62 -2.38
C GLY A 240 17.07 -12.29 -3.38
N PHE A 241 15.80 -12.46 -3.01
CA PHE A 241 14.77 -13.06 -3.87
C PHE A 241 13.44 -12.31 -3.84
N VAL A 242 12.78 -12.25 -4.99
CA VAL A 242 11.39 -11.82 -5.10
C VAL A 242 10.55 -13.00 -5.60
N ARG A 243 9.54 -13.38 -4.82
CA ARG A 243 8.50 -14.34 -5.23
C ARG A 243 7.21 -13.59 -5.45
N TYR A 244 6.46 -13.92 -6.49
CA TYR A 244 5.22 -13.17 -6.74
C TYR A 244 4.08 -14.01 -7.31
N TYR A 245 2.85 -13.64 -6.97
CA TYR A 245 1.61 -14.22 -7.47
C TYR A 245 0.67 -13.09 -7.90
N ASN A 246 0.02 -13.22 -9.06
CA ASN A 246 -0.97 -12.25 -9.55
C ASN A 246 -0.46 -10.79 -9.48
N THR A 247 0.72 -10.53 -10.02
CA THR A 247 1.37 -9.21 -9.97
C THR A 247 1.37 -8.58 -11.35
N LEU A 248 0.96 -7.32 -11.44
CA LEU A 248 0.97 -6.54 -12.66
C LEU A 248 2.24 -5.69 -12.72
N TRP A 249 3.07 -5.95 -13.72
CA TRP A 249 4.32 -5.25 -13.96
C TRP A 249 4.10 -4.18 -15.03
N CYS A 250 4.09 -2.91 -14.62
CA CYS A 250 3.89 -1.76 -15.48
C CYS A 250 5.12 -0.84 -15.55
N VAL A 251 5.22 -0.11 -16.65
CA VAL A 251 6.19 0.98 -16.83
C VAL A 251 5.47 2.21 -17.35
N ASN A 252 5.44 3.27 -16.57
CA ASN A 252 4.83 4.55 -16.94
C ASN A 252 3.38 4.38 -17.43
N ALA A 253 2.60 3.55 -16.76
CA ALA A 253 1.17 3.44 -17.00
C ALA A 253 0.42 4.52 -16.22
N ASP A 254 -0.47 5.26 -16.87
CA ASP A 254 -1.27 6.32 -16.25
C ASP A 254 -2.44 5.75 -15.44
N VAL A 255 -3.02 4.65 -15.92
CA VAL A 255 -4.01 3.83 -15.22
C VAL A 255 -3.56 2.36 -15.33
N PRO A 256 -2.71 1.89 -14.40
CA PRO A 256 -2.20 0.53 -14.41
C PRO A 256 -3.34 -0.50 -14.47
N SER A 257 -3.33 -1.32 -15.52
CA SER A 257 -4.29 -2.41 -15.68
C SER A 257 -3.76 -3.47 -16.64
N ALA A 258 -4.31 -4.69 -16.57
CA ALA A 258 -3.94 -5.77 -17.50
C ALA A 258 -4.22 -5.43 -18.98
N ALA A 259 -5.10 -4.46 -19.25
CA ALA A 259 -5.40 -4.00 -20.61
C ALA A 259 -4.47 -2.87 -21.09
N HIS A 260 -3.70 -2.26 -20.19
CA HIS A 260 -2.82 -1.15 -20.53
C HIS A 260 -1.58 -1.65 -21.28
N PRO A 261 -1.17 -1.05 -22.41
CA PRO A 261 -0.08 -1.57 -23.25
C PRO A 261 1.29 -1.59 -22.56
N ASN A 262 1.51 -0.71 -21.57
CA ASN A 262 2.76 -0.69 -20.81
C ASN A 262 2.74 -1.62 -19.59
N CYS A 263 1.71 -2.45 -19.44
CA CYS A 263 1.58 -3.40 -18.35
C CYS A 263 1.61 -4.83 -18.87
N SER A 264 2.22 -5.74 -18.10
CA SER A 264 2.19 -7.17 -18.37
C SER A 264 1.88 -7.95 -17.09
N SER A 265 1.02 -8.96 -17.22
CA SER A 265 0.75 -9.97 -16.20
C SER A 265 1.63 -11.22 -16.33
N SER A 266 2.52 -11.29 -17.34
CA SER A 266 3.29 -12.50 -17.64
C SER A 266 4.63 -12.25 -18.34
N PRO A 267 5.72 -12.96 -17.99
CA PRO A 267 5.98 -13.74 -16.78
C PRO A 267 7.11 -13.11 -15.95
N SER A 268 7.39 -11.81 -16.09
CA SER A 268 8.43 -11.16 -15.30
C SER A 268 8.32 -9.63 -15.37
N PRO A 269 8.91 -8.90 -14.42
CA PRO A 269 9.23 -7.49 -14.62
C PRO A 269 9.93 -7.24 -15.97
N GLN A 270 9.63 -6.09 -16.56
CA GLN A 270 10.25 -5.55 -17.77
C GLN A 270 11.62 -4.94 -17.47
N HIS A 271 11.80 -4.36 -16.27
CA HIS A 271 13.04 -3.72 -15.85
C HIS A 271 13.48 -4.25 -14.49
N VAL A 272 14.57 -5.02 -14.49
CA VAL A 272 15.24 -5.52 -13.29
C VAL A 272 16.70 -5.08 -13.35
N SER A 273 17.23 -4.59 -12.24
CA SER A 273 18.63 -4.19 -12.10
C SER A 273 19.27 -4.82 -10.86
N GLY A 274 20.60 -4.81 -10.82
CA GLY A 274 21.38 -4.98 -9.60
C GLY A 274 22.77 -4.41 -9.81
N GLU A 275 23.38 -3.86 -8.76
CA GLU A 275 24.63 -3.09 -8.83
C GLU A 275 25.77 -3.89 -9.51
N GLU A 276 25.79 -5.20 -9.29
CA GLU A 276 26.81 -6.10 -9.84
C GLU A 276 26.22 -7.36 -10.50
N LEU A 277 24.94 -7.31 -10.90
CA LEU A 277 24.27 -8.40 -11.58
C LEU A 277 24.03 -8.07 -13.05
N THR A 278 24.24 -9.07 -13.91
CA THR A 278 23.66 -8.99 -15.26
C THR A 278 22.13 -8.99 -15.16
N PRO A 279 21.42 -8.37 -16.12
CA PRO A 279 19.96 -8.40 -16.15
C PRO A 279 19.38 -9.82 -16.06
N GLN A 280 20.04 -10.82 -16.65
CA GLN A 280 19.60 -12.21 -16.61
C GLN A 280 19.75 -12.83 -15.21
N GLN A 281 20.85 -12.54 -14.50
CA GLN A 281 21.03 -13.00 -13.12
C GLN A 281 20.00 -12.38 -12.18
N ALA A 282 19.75 -11.07 -12.33
CA ALA A 282 18.75 -10.37 -11.54
C ALA A 282 17.34 -10.90 -11.84
N LEU A 283 17.00 -11.11 -13.11
CA LEU A 283 15.71 -11.68 -13.52
C LEU A 283 15.50 -13.10 -12.96
N ALA A 284 16.54 -13.93 -12.90
CA ALA A 284 16.45 -15.30 -12.37
C ALA A 284 16.09 -15.34 -10.86
N ARG A 285 16.25 -14.23 -10.14
CA ARG A 285 15.88 -14.10 -8.73
C ARG A 285 14.45 -13.63 -8.51
N VAL A 286 13.75 -13.26 -9.59
CA VAL A 286 12.33 -12.91 -9.58
C VAL A 286 11.53 -14.10 -10.11
N THR A 287 10.75 -14.74 -9.24
CA THR A 287 10.11 -16.03 -9.57
C THR A 287 8.60 -16.00 -9.38
N PRO A 288 7.82 -16.34 -10.41
CA PRO A 288 6.38 -16.48 -10.28
C PRO A 288 6.03 -17.69 -9.40
N LEU A 289 5.01 -17.53 -8.59
CA LEU A 289 4.37 -18.57 -7.80
C LEU A 289 3.12 -19.07 -8.51
N THR A 290 2.78 -20.32 -8.28
CA THR A 290 1.59 -20.97 -8.88
C THR A 290 0.30 -20.72 -8.07
N SER A 291 0.43 -20.30 -6.81
CA SER A 291 -0.70 -20.02 -5.91
C SER A 291 -0.31 -18.94 -4.90
N ASN A 292 -1.31 -18.34 -4.26
CA ASN A 292 -1.11 -17.38 -3.17
C ASN A 292 -0.67 -18.12 -1.88
N PRO A 293 0.57 -17.95 -1.40
CA PRO A 293 1.04 -18.62 -0.19
C PRO A 293 0.65 -17.89 1.10
N LEU A 294 0.30 -16.60 1.01
CA LEU A 294 0.26 -15.70 2.16
C LEU A 294 -0.79 -16.04 3.21
N PRO A 295 -1.99 -16.57 2.88
CA PRO A 295 -2.94 -17.03 3.90
C PRO A 295 -2.37 -18.14 4.81
N GLY A 296 -1.41 -18.93 4.32
CA GLY A 296 -0.69 -19.93 5.12
C GLY A 296 0.46 -19.35 5.96
N VAL A 297 0.92 -18.14 5.64
CA VAL A 297 1.96 -17.42 6.40
C VAL A 297 1.36 -16.68 7.60
N SER A 298 0.22 -15.99 7.41
CA SER A 298 -0.42 -15.21 8.46
C SER A 298 -1.91 -14.97 8.17
N ASN A 299 -2.73 -14.96 9.24
CA ASN A 299 -4.15 -14.60 9.17
C ASN A 299 -4.38 -13.16 8.66
N PHE A 300 -3.35 -12.30 8.75
CA PHE A 300 -3.34 -10.96 8.18
C PHE A 300 -3.72 -10.93 6.68
N PHE A 301 -3.36 -11.99 5.95
CA PHE A 301 -3.58 -12.11 4.51
C PHE A 301 -4.82 -12.92 4.12
N GLN A 302 -5.65 -13.31 5.09
CA GLN A 302 -6.89 -14.02 4.75
C GLN A 302 -7.83 -13.12 3.97
N THR A 303 -8.32 -13.65 2.85
CA THR A 303 -9.37 -13.07 2.01
C THR A 303 -10.32 -14.18 1.60
N GLN A 304 -11.58 -13.83 1.32
CA GLN A 304 -12.53 -14.74 0.68
C GLN A 304 -13.13 -14.15 -0.58
N ILE A 305 -12.57 -13.04 -1.09
CA ILE A 305 -13.06 -12.42 -2.31
C ILE A 305 -12.06 -12.68 -3.44
N ASP A 306 -12.60 -12.99 -4.61
CA ASP A 306 -11.84 -13.00 -5.85
C ASP A 306 -12.37 -11.99 -6.88
N GLU A 307 -13.56 -11.43 -6.67
CA GLU A 307 -14.12 -10.41 -7.55
C GLU A 307 -14.88 -9.33 -6.76
N ILE A 308 -14.65 -8.08 -7.14
CA ILE A 308 -15.37 -6.90 -6.67
C ILE A 308 -16.15 -6.30 -7.83
N VAL A 309 -17.48 -6.38 -7.80
CA VAL A 309 -18.32 -5.69 -8.79
C VAL A 309 -18.76 -4.36 -8.19
N LEU A 310 -18.26 -3.26 -8.76
CA LEU A 310 -18.70 -1.91 -8.40
C LEU A 310 -19.87 -1.49 -9.28
N GLU A 311 -20.91 -0.97 -8.67
CA GLU A 311 -22.12 -0.50 -9.32
C GLU A 311 -22.51 0.88 -8.77
N TYR A 312 -23.26 1.65 -9.55
CA TYR A 312 -23.84 2.90 -9.10
C TYR A 312 -25.30 3.05 -9.56
N SER A 313 -26.02 3.93 -8.89
CA SER A 313 -27.40 4.30 -9.17
C SER A 313 -27.58 5.81 -9.00
N THR A 314 -28.39 6.43 -9.86
CA THR A 314 -28.80 7.84 -9.77
C THR A 314 -30.27 8.01 -9.37
N ASP A 315 -30.98 6.91 -9.13
CA ASP A 315 -32.42 6.86 -8.81
C ASP A 315 -32.69 6.16 -7.47
N ALA A 316 -31.81 6.41 -6.50
CA ALA A 316 -31.88 5.86 -5.14
C ALA A 316 -31.90 4.32 -5.07
N GLY A 317 -31.24 3.66 -6.03
CA GLY A 317 -31.08 2.20 -6.09
C GLY A 317 -32.17 1.46 -6.84
N ALA A 318 -33.08 2.16 -7.53
CA ALA A 318 -34.12 1.52 -8.34
C ALA A 318 -33.52 0.85 -9.59
N THR A 319 -32.51 1.47 -10.21
CA THR A 319 -31.70 0.89 -11.29
C THR A 319 -30.22 0.98 -10.97
N TRP A 320 -29.47 -0.05 -11.39
CA TRP A 320 -28.03 -0.18 -11.13
C TRP A 320 -27.25 -0.29 -12.43
N GLN A 321 -26.12 0.40 -12.48
CA GLN A 321 -25.19 0.38 -13.59
C GLN A 321 -23.83 -0.11 -13.10
N THR A 322 -23.29 -1.13 -13.75
CA THR A 322 -21.93 -1.61 -13.45
C THR A 322 -20.91 -0.55 -13.86
N MET A 323 -20.01 -0.23 -12.94
CA MET A 323 -18.88 0.66 -13.20
C MET A 323 -17.71 -0.16 -13.74
N SER A 324 -17.24 0.21 -14.93
CA SER A 324 -16.07 -0.42 -15.55
C SER A 324 -14.80 0.19 -14.96
N VAL A 325 -14.27 -0.42 -13.90
CA VAL A 325 -12.96 -0.10 -13.31
C VAL A 325 -12.00 -1.28 -13.48
N PRO A 326 -10.70 -1.02 -13.65
CA PRO A 326 -9.71 -2.09 -13.79
C PRO A 326 -9.45 -2.83 -12.47
N ASN A 327 -8.83 -4.00 -12.58
CA ASN A 327 -8.22 -4.75 -11.47
C ASN A 327 -9.17 -5.21 -10.35
N THR A 328 -10.45 -5.35 -10.64
CA THR A 328 -11.47 -5.85 -9.70
C THR A 328 -11.50 -7.37 -9.56
N GLY A 329 -10.64 -8.09 -10.27
CA GLY A 329 -10.62 -9.55 -10.29
C GLY A 329 -11.71 -10.15 -11.17
N GLY A 330 -12.02 -11.42 -10.93
CA GLY A 330 -12.99 -12.22 -11.65
C GLY A 330 -13.12 -13.62 -11.03
N PRO A 331 -14.00 -14.49 -11.55
CA PRO A 331 -14.18 -15.84 -11.00
C PRO A 331 -12.85 -16.62 -10.93
N GLY A 332 -12.39 -16.91 -9.71
CA GLY A 332 -11.13 -17.59 -9.44
C GLY A 332 -9.86 -16.73 -9.60
N THR A 333 -9.99 -15.43 -9.90
CA THR A 333 -8.86 -14.52 -10.14
C THR A 333 -8.98 -13.28 -9.25
N PRO A 334 -8.22 -13.18 -8.15
CA PRO A 334 -8.41 -12.09 -7.20
C PRO A 334 -8.09 -10.70 -7.76
N PRO A 335 -8.60 -9.62 -7.11
CA PRO A 335 -8.23 -8.25 -7.43
C PRO A 335 -6.71 -8.06 -7.42
N VAL A 336 -6.22 -7.05 -8.14
CA VAL A 336 -4.78 -6.71 -8.22
C VAL A 336 -4.59 -5.25 -7.83
N GLY A 337 -3.58 -4.96 -7.02
CA GLY A 337 -3.32 -3.62 -6.51
C GLY A 337 -3.98 -3.34 -5.18
N ASP A 338 -3.81 -2.11 -4.71
CA ASP A 338 -4.61 -1.56 -3.64
C ASP A 338 -6.09 -1.49 -4.04
N LEU A 339 -6.98 -1.76 -3.09
CA LEU A 339 -8.42 -1.82 -3.34
C LEU A 339 -9.07 -0.42 -3.42
N ARG A 340 -8.40 0.51 -4.13
CA ARG A 340 -8.88 1.88 -4.42
C ARG A 340 -9.19 2.00 -5.90
N TYR A 341 -10.45 2.21 -6.23
CA TYR A 341 -10.92 2.29 -7.60
C TYR A 341 -11.32 3.72 -7.95
N ARG A 342 -10.67 4.30 -8.94
CA ARG A 342 -10.98 5.65 -9.40
C ARG A 342 -12.44 5.73 -9.85
N ILE A 343 -13.15 6.77 -9.43
CA ILE A 343 -14.52 7.02 -9.88
C ILE A 343 -14.48 7.85 -11.17
N PRO A 344 -14.91 7.31 -12.33
CA PRO A 344 -14.90 8.03 -13.61
C PRO A 344 -16.14 8.91 -13.80
N LEU A 345 -16.89 9.21 -12.73
CA LEU A 345 -18.15 9.93 -12.76
C LEU A 345 -17.97 11.36 -12.27
N ASN A 346 -18.75 12.30 -12.83
CA ASN A 346 -18.87 13.62 -12.26
C ASN A 346 -19.77 13.55 -11.01
N LEU A 347 -19.15 13.51 -9.83
CA LEU A 347 -19.89 13.44 -8.55
C LEU A 347 -20.78 14.67 -8.29
N ASN A 348 -20.59 15.77 -9.03
CA ASN A 348 -21.38 16.98 -8.85
C ASN A 348 -22.66 17.05 -9.71
N SER A 349 -22.94 16.02 -10.51
CA SER A 349 -24.09 16.05 -11.43
C SER A 349 -25.36 15.41 -10.88
N ALA A 350 -25.27 14.61 -9.83
CA ALA A 350 -26.38 13.88 -9.23
C ALA A 350 -26.03 13.34 -7.83
N ASN A 351 -27.03 12.88 -7.10
CA ASN A 351 -26.81 11.97 -5.99
C ASN A 351 -26.55 10.57 -6.54
N TYR A 352 -25.48 9.94 -6.05
CA TYR A 352 -25.08 8.60 -6.42
C TYR A 352 -25.24 7.65 -5.23
N VAL A 353 -25.84 6.50 -5.45
CA VAL A 353 -25.70 5.35 -4.55
C VAL A 353 -24.69 4.41 -5.19
N PHE A 354 -23.58 4.16 -4.53
CA PHE A 354 -22.59 3.16 -4.92
C PHE A 354 -22.85 1.86 -4.17
N ARG A 355 -22.61 0.74 -4.84
CA ARG A 355 -22.61 -0.60 -4.25
C ARG A 355 -21.37 -1.35 -4.69
N ALA A 356 -20.77 -2.08 -3.76
CA ALA A 356 -19.77 -3.09 -4.07
C ALA A 356 -20.36 -4.47 -3.75
N ARG A 357 -20.36 -5.37 -4.73
CA ARG A 357 -20.69 -6.79 -4.54
C ARG A 357 -19.41 -7.61 -4.54
N TYR A 358 -19.33 -8.53 -3.60
CA TYR A 358 -18.19 -9.41 -3.41
C TYR A 358 -18.55 -10.78 -3.90
N ARG A 359 -17.63 -11.39 -4.65
CA ARG A 359 -17.80 -12.75 -5.14
C ARG A 359 -16.59 -13.61 -4.80
N ALA A 360 -16.87 -14.90 -4.70
CA ALA A 360 -15.91 -15.97 -4.54
C ALA A 360 -16.28 -17.07 -5.54
N ASN A 361 -15.38 -17.38 -6.47
CA ASN A 361 -15.57 -18.33 -7.56
C ASN A 361 -16.86 -18.06 -8.36
N GLY A 362 -17.17 -16.77 -8.58
CA GLY A 362 -18.39 -16.32 -9.26
C GLY A 362 -19.67 -16.36 -8.41
N GLY A 363 -19.63 -16.95 -7.21
CA GLY A 363 -20.74 -16.94 -6.25
C GLY A 363 -20.76 -15.65 -5.42
N PHE A 364 -21.94 -15.10 -5.15
CA PHE A 364 -22.10 -13.93 -4.28
C PHE A 364 -21.77 -14.26 -2.83
N VAL A 365 -20.90 -13.47 -2.20
CA VAL A 365 -20.52 -13.63 -0.78
C VAL A 365 -20.87 -12.42 0.10
N GLY A 366 -21.23 -11.29 -0.50
CA GLY A 366 -21.75 -10.14 0.25
C GLY A 366 -21.88 -8.88 -0.60
N GLU A 367 -22.44 -7.82 -0.01
CA GLU A 367 -22.44 -6.48 -0.59
C GLU A 367 -22.39 -5.39 0.48
N THR A 368 -21.98 -4.19 0.06
CA THR A 368 -22.05 -2.96 0.86
C THR A 368 -22.37 -1.79 -0.04
N SER A 369 -22.91 -0.71 0.53
CA SER A 369 -23.32 0.47 -0.22
C SER A 369 -22.90 1.76 0.46
N LEU A 370 -22.77 2.83 -0.34
CA LEU A 370 -22.40 4.17 0.08
C LEU A 370 -23.22 5.19 -0.69
N VAL A 371 -23.81 6.18 -0.03
CA VAL A 371 -24.52 7.28 -0.70
C VAL A 371 -23.61 8.50 -0.73
N ILE A 372 -23.48 9.09 -1.93
CA ILE A 372 -22.73 10.31 -2.18
C ILE A 372 -23.68 11.35 -2.76
N ASN A 373 -23.75 12.53 -2.15
CA ASN A 373 -24.57 13.62 -2.65
C ASN A 373 -23.92 14.32 -3.87
N GLU A 374 -24.67 15.23 -4.49
CA GLU A 374 -24.22 16.09 -5.59
C GLU A 374 -23.10 17.09 -5.21
N GLN A 375 -22.65 17.13 -3.95
CA GLN A 375 -21.44 17.85 -3.53
C GLN A 375 -20.24 16.90 -3.39
N GLY A 376 -20.42 15.62 -3.76
CA GLY A 376 -19.40 14.60 -3.61
C GLY A 376 -19.11 14.25 -2.15
N GLN A 377 -20.07 14.45 -1.25
CA GLN A 377 -19.98 14.16 0.18
C GLN A 377 -20.74 12.87 0.50
N VAL A 378 -20.20 12.08 1.42
CA VAL A 378 -20.91 10.92 1.97
C VAL A 378 -22.09 11.40 2.82
N VAL A 379 -23.28 10.83 2.59
CA VAL A 379 -24.50 11.14 3.36
C VAL A 379 -25.12 9.87 3.98
N PRO A 380 -25.82 9.99 5.13
CA PRO A 380 -26.44 8.85 5.82
C PRO A 380 -27.52 8.13 5.03
#